data_AF-A0A821JDE0-F1
#
_entry.id   AF-A0A821JDE0-F1
#
_cell.length_a   1.000
_cell.length_b   1.000
_cell.length_c   1.000
_cell.angle_alpha   90.00
_cell.angle_beta   90.00
_cell.angle_gamma   90.00
#
_symmetry.space_group_name_H-M   'P 1'
#
loop_
_entity.id
_entity.type
_entity.pdbx_description
1 polymer ?
#
loop_
_entity_poly.entity_id
_entity_poly.type
_entity_poly.pdbx_seq_one_letter_code
_entity_poly.pdbx_strand_id
1 'polypeptide(L)'
;MLTDTGIILSNFTELRIYPSFTEICQQYNAPKNFTMYFSRDVFANTVRGSLSIEGIPIESKQVVSKANNLENQTIFVRRHSNEEPQECRVIQANDLLLQDIKTKRYFRAQRHELEYLTIPEQEGIEVTYVLKEQGKATLSYQIHGELCQ
;
A
#
# COMPACT_ATOMS: atom_id res chain seq x y z
N MET A 1 27.56 26.89 10.15
CA MET A 1 26.53 26.24 10.98
C MET A 1 25.29 26.04 10.13
N LEU A 2 25.13 24.83 9.59
CA LEU A 2 23.91 24.33 8.97
C LEU A 2 23.76 22.91 9.51
N THR A 3 22.75 22.70 10.34
CA THR A 3 22.42 21.42 10.96
C THR A 3 21.76 20.53 9.93
N ASP A 4 22.55 19.63 9.35
CA ASP A 4 22.06 18.51 8.56
C ASP A 4 21.47 17.48 9.53
N THR A 5 20.19 17.66 9.86
CA THR A 5 19.40 16.68 10.62
C THR A 5 18.90 15.61 9.66
N GLY A 6 19.85 14.86 9.11
CA GLY A 6 19.56 13.58 8.47
C GLY A 6 19.08 12.61 9.55
N ILE A 7 17.76 12.48 9.71
CA ILE A 7 17.18 11.36 10.46
C ILE A 7 17.45 10.11 9.61
N ILE A 8 18.58 9.45 9.85
CA ILE A 8 18.80 8.09 9.39
C ILE A 8 17.90 7.20 10.25
N LEU A 9 16.69 6.92 9.78
CA LEU A 9 15.89 5.82 10.30
C LEU A 9 16.61 4.53 9.91
N SER A 10 17.51 4.05 10.77
CA SER A 10 18.07 2.71 10.66
C SER A 10 16.97 1.72 11.03
N ASN A 11 16.11 1.40 10.07
CA ASN A 11 15.11 0.35 10.21
C ASN A 11 15.85 -0.99 10.20
N PHE A 12 16.15 -1.52 11.39
CA PHE A 12 16.72 -2.85 11.53
C PHE A 12 15.63 -3.88 11.24
N THR A 13 15.82 -4.68 10.18
CA THR A 13 14.97 -5.83 9.86
C THR A 13 15.74 -7.11 10.18
N GLU A 14 15.21 -7.89 11.10
CA GLU A 14 15.67 -9.24 11.43
C GLU A 14 14.73 -10.26 10.78
N LEU A 15 15.32 -11.25 10.11
CA LEU A 15 14.59 -12.39 9.56
C LEU A 15 14.92 -13.63 10.39
N ARG A 16 13.90 -14.26 10.96
CA ARG A 16 14.03 -15.53 11.67
C ARG A 16 13.33 -16.62 10.87
N ILE A 17 14.11 -17.58 10.40
CA ILE A 17 13.61 -18.63 9.50
C ILE A 17 13.35 -19.89 10.32
N TYR A 18 12.13 -20.38 10.27
CA TYR A 18 11.69 -21.62 10.89
C TYR A 18 11.27 -22.62 9.79
N PRO A 19 11.21 -23.93 10.08
CA PRO A 19 10.84 -24.93 9.08
C PRO A 19 9.48 -24.72 8.39
N SER A 20 8.55 -24.00 9.02
CA SER A 20 7.18 -23.81 8.50
C SER A 20 6.81 -22.35 8.22
N PHE A 21 7.62 -21.39 8.67
CA PHE A 21 7.34 -19.96 8.51
C PHE A 21 8.62 -19.14 8.64
N THR A 22 8.58 -17.93 8.11
CA THR A 22 9.60 -16.92 8.37
C THR A 22 8.97 -15.80 9.19
N GLU A 23 9.58 -15.44 10.31
CA GLU A 23 9.21 -14.27 11.10
C GLU A 23 10.04 -13.07 10.63
N ILE A 24 9.36 -11.97 10.35
CA ILE A 24 9.94 -10.68 9.98
C ILE A 24 9.78 -9.77 11.18
N CYS A 25 10.90 -9.33 11.75
CA CYS A 25 10.94 -8.41 12.89
C CYS A 25 11.55 -7.09 12.46
N GLN A 26 10.84 -5.99 12.63
CA GLN A 26 11.28 -4.66 12.19
C GLN A 26 11.21 -3.68 13.36
N GLN A 27 12.35 -3.07 13.68
CA GLN A 27 12.43 -2.07 14.73
C GLN A 27 12.11 -0.68 14.18
N TYR A 28 11.26 0.04 14.91
CA TYR A 28 10.85 1.41 14.61
C TYR A 28 10.97 2.30 15.84
N ASN A 29 11.22 3.59 15.60
CA ASN A 29 10.81 4.62 16.54
C ASN A 29 9.39 5.04 16.18
N ALA A 30 8.39 4.34 16.74
CA ALA A 30 7.00 4.46 16.38
C ALA A 30 6.38 5.74 16.96
N PRO A 31 5.73 6.59 16.13
CA PRO A 31 4.87 7.66 16.62
C PRO A 31 3.61 7.09 17.29
N LYS A 32 2.84 7.95 17.97
CA LYS A 32 1.59 7.55 18.65
C LYS A 32 0.59 6.87 17.70
N ASN A 33 0.46 7.39 16.48
CA ASN A 33 -0.34 6.77 15.41
C ASN A 33 0.62 6.11 14.43
N PHE A 34 0.82 4.80 14.56
CA PHE A 34 1.74 4.05 13.74
C PHE A 34 0.99 3.29 12.64
N THR A 35 1.15 3.76 11.41
CA THR A 35 0.48 3.21 10.22
C THR A 35 1.46 2.42 9.37
N MET A 36 1.01 1.27 8.89
CA MET A 36 1.75 0.42 7.97
C MET A 36 0.87 0.01 6.80
N TYR A 37 1.50 -0.18 5.66
CA TYR A 37 0.84 -0.62 4.45
C TYR A 37 1.41 -1.98 4.01
N PHE A 38 0.51 -2.91 3.70
CA PHE A 38 0.82 -4.22 3.14
C PHE A 38 0.17 -4.32 1.77
N SER A 39 0.93 -4.73 0.75
CA SER A 39 0.30 -5.15 -0.51
C SER A 39 -0.61 -6.36 -0.27
N ARG A 40 -1.61 -6.57 -1.14
CA ARG A 40 -2.49 -7.73 -1.04
C ARG A 40 -1.74 -9.05 -0.97
N ASP A 41 -0.69 -9.20 -1.78
CA ASP A 41 0.09 -10.45 -1.84
C ASP A 41 0.86 -10.70 -0.53
N VAL A 42 1.50 -9.67 0.03
CA VAL A 42 2.21 -9.79 1.31
C VAL A 42 1.23 -10.11 2.43
N PHE A 43 0.08 -9.43 2.46
CA PHE A 43 -0.92 -9.67 3.49
C PHE A 43 -1.55 -11.06 3.37
N ALA A 44 -1.81 -11.54 2.15
CA ALA A 44 -2.35 -12.88 1.91
C ALA A 44 -1.38 -13.99 2.37
N ASN A 45 -0.08 -13.76 2.24
CA ASN A 45 0.96 -14.68 2.69
C ASN A 45 1.28 -14.55 4.19
N THR A 46 0.79 -13.50 4.85
CA THR A 46 0.96 -13.31 6.29
C THR A 46 0.07 -14.28 7.05
N VAL A 47 0.63 -14.95 8.05
CA VAL A 47 -0.12 -15.86 8.93
C VAL A 47 -1.16 -15.06 9.70
N ARG A 48 -2.41 -15.51 9.64
CA ARG A 48 -3.52 -14.78 10.28
C ARG A 48 -3.28 -14.66 11.78
N GLY A 49 -3.27 -13.41 12.26
CA GLY A 49 -3.08 -13.10 13.68
C GLY A 49 -1.62 -12.97 14.12
N SER A 50 -0.63 -13.19 13.24
CA SER A 50 0.79 -13.02 13.60
C SER A 50 1.24 -11.56 13.66
N LEU A 51 0.49 -10.65 13.02
CA LEU A 51 0.86 -9.23 12.95
C LEU A 51 0.71 -8.55 14.32
N SER A 52 1.84 -8.21 14.93
CA SER A 52 1.92 -7.70 16.30
C SER A 52 2.91 -6.53 16.45
N ILE A 53 2.73 -5.74 17.50
CA ILE A 53 3.68 -4.70 17.91
C ILE A 53 4.09 -4.96 19.35
N GLU A 54 5.39 -5.01 19.57
CA GLU A 54 6.03 -5.20 20.87
C GLU A 54 6.75 -3.94 21.33
N GLY A 55 6.94 -3.80 22.64
CA GLY A 55 7.67 -2.69 23.27
C GLY A 55 6.80 -1.52 23.74
N ILE A 56 5.62 -1.32 23.14
CA ILE A 56 4.68 -0.25 23.55
C ILE A 56 3.25 -0.82 23.62
N PRO A 57 2.49 -0.57 24.71
CA PRO A 57 1.11 -1.00 24.79
C PRO A 57 0.23 -0.36 23.71
N ILE A 58 -0.58 -1.19 23.05
CA ILE A 58 -1.55 -0.78 22.04
C ILE A 58 -2.86 -0.36 22.72
N GLU A 59 -3.36 0.81 22.37
CA GLU A 59 -4.68 1.32 22.78
C GLU A 59 -5.78 0.83 21.82
N SER A 60 -5.54 0.92 20.52
CA SER A 60 -6.46 0.39 19.50
C SER A 60 -5.74 -0.02 18.21
N LYS A 61 -6.39 -0.87 17.43
CA LYS A 61 -5.93 -1.35 16.11
C LYS A 61 -7.05 -1.19 15.10
N GLN A 62 -6.75 -0.54 13.99
CA GLN A 62 -7.64 -0.39 12.84
C GLN A 62 -7.02 -1.05 11.61
N VAL A 63 -7.83 -1.77 10.85
CA VAL A 63 -7.42 -2.41 9.60
C VAL A 63 -8.36 -1.92 8.50
N VAL A 64 -7.82 -1.30 7.47
CA VAL A 64 -8.58 -0.76 6.33
C VAL A 64 -8.08 -1.45 5.07
N SER A 65 -8.98 -2.12 4.35
CA SER A 65 -8.66 -2.57 2.99
C SER A 65 -8.73 -1.37 2.04
N LYS A 66 -7.62 -1.10 1.37
CA LYS A 66 -7.53 -0.11 0.30
C LYS A 66 -7.72 -0.85 -1.03
N ALA A 67 -8.85 -0.61 -1.67
CA ALA A 67 -9.04 -1.00 -3.05
C ALA A 67 -8.44 0.09 -3.95
N ASN A 68 -7.78 -0.31 -5.03
CA ASN A 68 -7.41 0.60 -6.11
C ASN A 68 -8.69 0.86 -6.90
N ASN A 69 -9.53 1.74 -6.37
CA ASN A 69 -10.70 2.15 -7.09
C ASN A 69 -10.35 3.36 -7.95
N LEU A 70 -10.14 3.10 -9.24
CA LEU A 70 -10.02 4.15 -10.24
C LEU A 70 -11.34 4.89 -10.45
N GLU A 71 -12.49 4.39 -9.98
CA GLU A 71 -13.79 5.05 -10.16
C GLU A 71 -13.78 6.49 -9.66
N ASN A 72 -14.37 7.36 -10.47
CA ASN A 72 -14.41 8.81 -10.31
C ASN A 72 -13.05 9.52 -10.37
N GLN A 73 -11.94 8.83 -10.60
CA GLN A 73 -10.67 9.48 -10.87
C GLN A 73 -10.63 10.05 -12.29
N THR A 74 -9.86 11.11 -12.46
CA THR A 74 -9.54 11.67 -13.77
C THR A 74 -8.23 11.08 -14.25
N ILE A 75 -8.24 10.50 -15.44
CA ILE A 75 -7.08 9.90 -16.09
C ILE A 75 -6.94 10.44 -17.51
N PHE A 76 -5.76 10.34 -18.09
CA PHE A 76 -5.55 10.61 -19.50
C PHE A 76 -5.53 9.31 -20.29
N VAL A 77 -6.10 9.33 -21.49
CA VAL A 77 -6.14 8.16 -22.36
C VAL A 77 -5.49 8.52 -23.68
N ARG A 78 -4.50 7.72 -24.09
CA ARG A 78 -3.86 7.81 -25.40
C ARG A 78 -4.02 6.48 -26.13
N ARG A 79 -4.90 6.44 -27.13
CA ARG A 79 -5.16 5.23 -27.94
C ARG A 79 -4.07 4.97 -28.98
N HIS A 80 -3.48 6.05 -29.51
CA HIS A 80 -2.41 6.01 -30.48
C HIS A 80 -1.28 6.93 -30.03
N SER A 81 -0.03 6.50 -30.16
CA SER A 81 1.16 7.24 -29.67
C SER A 81 1.23 8.70 -30.14
N ASN A 82 0.65 8.98 -31.31
CA ASN A 82 0.71 10.26 -32.00
C ASN A 82 -0.52 11.14 -31.77
N GLU A 83 -1.48 10.71 -30.95
CA GLU A 83 -2.65 11.51 -30.59
C GLU A 83 -2.46 12.24 -29.26
N GLU A 84 -3.11 13.39 -29.13
CA GLU A 84 -3.18 14.14 -27.88
C GLU A 84 -3.95 13.33 -26.83
N PRO A 85 -3.42 13.19 -25.60
CA PRO A 85 -4.10 12.48 -24.52
C PRO A 85 -5.47 13.09 -24.21
N GLN A 86 -6.48 12.24 -24.08
CA GLN A 86 -7.85 12.63 -23.76
C GLN A 86 -8.07 12.55 -22.25
N GLU A 87 -8.43 13.68 -21.64
CA GLU A 87 -8.80 13.72 -20.23
C GLU A 87 -10.19 13.10 -20.01
N CYS A 88 -10.24 12.05 -19.20
CA CYS A 88 -11.41 11.21 -19.01
C CYS A 88 -11.69 10.97 -17.52
N ARG A 89 -12.96 10.91 -17.16
CA ARG A 89 -13.40 10.44 -15.85
C ARG A 89 -13.69 8.95 -15.90
N VAL A 90 -13.15 8.19 -14.96
CA VAL A 90 -13.47 6.76 -14.82
C VAL A 90 -14.86 6.61 -14.21
N ILE A 91 -15.74 5.92 -14.91
CA ILE A 91 -17.11 5.63 -14.46
C ILE A 91 -17.17 4.25 -13.82
N GLN A 92 -16.45 3.27 -14.39
CA GLN A 92 -16.29 1.93 -13.83
C GLN A 92 -14.85 1.48 -14.00
N ALA A 93 -14.20 1.09 -12.89
CA ALA A 93 -12.78 0.70 -12.90
C ALA A 93 -12.55 -0.71 -13.46
N ASN A 94 -13.49 -1.63 -13.24
CA ASN A 94 -13.32 -3.05 -13.58
C ASN A 94 -13.23 -3.32 -15.09
N ASP A 95 -14.01 -2.60 -15.90
CA ASP A 95 -14.06 -2.72 -17.36
C ASP A 95 -13.56 -1.47 -18.08
N LEU A 96 -12.98 -0.52 -17.34
CA LEU A 96 -12.47 0.77 -17.80
C LEU A 96 -13.50 1.52 -18.67
N LEU A 97 -14.74 1.62 -18.19
CA LEU A 97 -15.71 2.53 -18.77
C LEU A 97 -15.37 3.96 -18.38
N LEU A 98 -15.06 4.79 -19.37
CA LEU A 98 -14.63 6.16 -19.19
C LEU A 98 -15.61 7.13 -19.83
N GLN A 99 -15.68 8.34 -19.29
CA GLN A 99 -16.38 9.46 -19.89
C GLN A 99 -15.37 10.54 -20.28
N ASP A 100 -15.31 10.90 -21.56
CA ASP A 100 -14.55 12.06 -22.04
C ASP A 100 -15.12 13.34 -21.41
N ILE A 101 -14.26 14.13 -20.75
CA ILE A 101 -14.70 15.34 -20.04
C ILE A 101 -15.23 16.41 -21.01
N LYS A 102 -14.65 16.51 -22.21
CA LYS A 102 -15.01 17.50 -23.24
C LYS A 102 -16.26 17.09 -23.99
N THR A 103 -16.31 15.86 -24.50
CA THR A 103 -17.42 15.42 -25.37
C THR A 103 -18.58 14.77 -24.60
N LYS A 104 -18.38 14.43 -23.31
CA LYS A 104 -19.31 13.67 -22.46
C LYS A 104 -19.65 12.28 -23.00
N ARG A 105 -18.95 11.80 -24.02
CA ARG A 105 -19.13 10.47 -24.61
C ARG A 105 -18.51 9.40 -23.71
N TYR A 106 -19.15 8.23 -23.70
CA TYR A 106 -18.67 7.07 -22.98
C TYR A 106 -17.94 6.12 -23.92
N PHE A 107 -16.84 5.55 -23.47
CA PHE A 107 -16.10 4.52 -24.20
C PHE A 107 -15.31 3.62 -23.25
N ARG A 108 -14.85 2.48 -23.75
CA ARG A 108 -13.95 1.58 -23.02
C ARG A 108 -12.52 1.78 -23.49
N ALA A 109 -11.59 1.79 -22.53
CA ALA A 109 -10.16 1.84 -22.79
C ALA A 109 -9.47 0.54 -22.40
N GLN A 110 -8.28 0.32 -22.92
CA GLN A 110 -7.36 -0.74 -22.49
C GLN A 110 -6.38 -0.18 -21.46
N ARG A 111 -5.88 -1.04 -20.57
CA ARG A 111 -4.92 -0.62 -19.52
C ARG A 111 -3.66 0.05 -20.07
N HIS A 112 -3.19 -0.36 -21.25
CA HIS A 112 -1.99 0.19 -21.88
C HIS A 112 -2.22 1.56 -22.54
N GLU A 113 -3.47 1.98 -22.69
CA GLU A 113 -3.83 3.30 -23.22
C GLU A 113 -3.89 4.36 -22.11
N LEU A 114 -3.76 3.95 -20.83
CA LEU A 114 -3.93 4.84 -19.69
C LEU A 114 -2.62 5.57 -19.34
N GLU A 115 -2.70 6.88 -19.23
CA GLU A 115 -1.69 7.75 -18.66
C GLU A 115 -2.21 8.32 -17.34
N TYR A 116 -1.45 8.11 -16.27
CA TYR A 116 -1.81 8.53 -14.93
C TYR A 116 -1.11 9.85 -14.59
N LEU A 117 -1.89 10.85 -14.17
CA LEU A 117 -1.33 12.09 -13.58
C LEU A 117 -0.61 11.79 -12.25
N THR A 118 -1.21 10.91 -11.47
CA THR A 118 -0.74 10.44 -10.17
C THR A 118 -0.83 8.93 -10.16
N ILE A 119 0.24 8.28 -9.71
CA ILE A 119 0.27 6.82 -9.55
C ILE A 119 -0.93 6.41 -8.70
N PRO A 120 -1.80 5.51 -9.18
CA PRO A 120 -2.96 5.06 -8.42
C PRO A 120 -2.53 4.49 -7.06
N GLU A 121 -3.36 4.68 -6.03
CA GLU A 121 -3.14 4.01 -4.76
C GLU A 121 -3.05 2.50 -4.99
N GLN A 122 -1.99 1.89 -4.46
CA GLN A 122 -1.82 0.45 -4.58
C GLN A 122 -2.93 -0.28 -3.80
N GLU A 123 -3.41 -1.38 -4.36
CA GLU A 123 -4.31 -2.29 -3.64
C GLU A 123 -3.61 -2.93 -2.46
N GLY A 124 -4.19 -2.82 -1.27
CA GLY A 124 -3.55 -3.37 -0.09
C GLY A 124 -4.37 -3.25 1.18
N ILE A 125 -3.67 -3.41 2.28
CA ILE A 125 -4.21 -3.31 3.62
C ILE A 125 -3.37 -2.32 4.39
N GLU A 126 -4.05 -1.31 4.90
CA GLU A 126 -3.49 -0.36 5.84
C GLU A 126 -3.83 -0.82 7.26
N VAL A 127 -2.82 -0.93 8.10
CA VAL A 127 -2.98 -1.26 9.52
C VAL A 127 -2.46 -0.10 10.34
N THR A 128 -3.34 0.49 11.14
CA THR A 128 -3.03 1.60 12.03
C THR A 128 -3.12 1.14 13.48
N TYR A 129 -2.05 1.34 14.23
CA TYR A 129 -1.98 1.13 15.66
C TYR A 129 -1.98 2.49 16.37
N VAL A 130 -2.90 2.66 17.31
CA VAL A 130 -2.84 3.76 18.27
C VAL A 130 -2.10 3.22 19.50
N LEU A 131 -0.91 3.75 19.74
CA LEU A 131 -0.05 3.36 20.85
C LEU A 131 -0.31 4.29 22.03
N LYS A 132 -0.13 3.78 23.27
CA LYS A 132 -0.27 4.62 24.47
C LYS A 132 0.74 5.77 24.51
N GLU A 133 1.91 5.56 23.94
CA GLU A 133 3.00 6.53 23.85
C GLU A 133 3.81 6.32 22.56
N GLN A 134 4.68 7.27 22.24
CA GLN A 134 5.65 7.13 21.15
C GLN A 134 6.96 6.55 21.69
N GLY A 135 7.71 5.81 20.86
CA GLY A 135 9.01 5.29 21.26
C GLY A 135 9.45 4.07 20.46
N LYS A 136 10.39 3.30 21.02
CA LYS A 136 10.91 2.10 20.37
C LYS A 136 9.87 0.98 20.39
N ALA A 137 9.50 0.51 19.22
CA ALA A 137 8.59 -0.60 19.04
C ALA A 137 9.16 -1.60 18.03
N THR A 138 8.83 -2.87 18.18
CA THR A 138 9.17 -3.92 17.21
C THR A 138 7.89 -4.41 16.58
N LEU A 139 7.78 -4.24 15.27
CA LEU A 139 6.77 -4.91 14.46
C LEU A 139 7.23 -6.35 14.22
N SER A 140 6.34 -7.33 14.44
CA SER A 140 6.58 -8.71 14.03
C SER A 140 5.40 -9.26 13.24
N TYR A 141 5.69 -10.07 12.22
CA TYR A 141 4.70 -10.88 11.52
C TYR A 141 5.35 -12.10 10.89
N GLN A 142 4.55 -13.15 10.70
CA GLN A 142 4.99 -14.41 10.12
C GLN A 142 4.46 -14.51 8.69
N ILE A 143 5.28 -14.99 7.77
CA ILE A 143 4.86 -15.40 6.43
C ILE A 143 5.01 -16.91 6.29
N HIS A 144 4.12 -17.53 5.51
CA HIS A 144 4.23 -18.96 5.22
C HIS A 144 5.59 -19.25 4.58
N GLY A 145 6.28 -20.27 5.08
CA GLY A 145 7.51 -20.74 4.44
C GLY A 145 7.15 -21.46 3.15
N GLU A 146 7.77 -21.09 2.03
CA GLU A 146 7.77 -21.97 0.87
C GLU A 146 8.54 -23.24 1.25
N LEU A 147 7.82 -24.35 1.38
CA LEU A 147 8.47 -25.65 1.29
C LEU A 147 9.00 -25.75 -0.13
N CYS A 148 10.30 -25.54 -0.32
CA CYS A 148 10.99 -26.07 -1.50
C CYS A 148 10.76 -27.59 -1.47
N GLN A 149 9.77 -28.06 -2.24
CA GLN A 149 9.57 -29.47 -2.55
C GLN A 149 10.33 -29.80 -3.84
#